data_AF-A0A0G4M1U8-F1
#
_entry.id   AF-A0A0G4M1U8-F1
#
_cell.length_a   1.000
_cell.length_b   1.000
_cell.length_c   1.000
_cell.angle_alpha   90.00
_cell.angle_beta   90.00
_cell.angle_gamma   90.00
#
_symmetry.space_group_name_H-M   'P 1'
#
loop_
_entity.id
_entity.type
_entity.pdbx_description
1 polymer ?
#
loop_
_entity_poly.entity_id
_entity_poly.type
_entity_poly.pdbx_seq_one_letter_code
_entity_poly.pdbx_strand_id
1 'polypeptide(L)'
;MKFCIFAAAALTPLASAHYFFDKLIVDGVETRSNEFVRSSTPAAKYNPTKWENIRDDMTPDVNDFRCKKGAFTFASQTGTAEVKAGSKLAVKLVVGATMQHPGPALVYMSKAPTTAKAYEGDGEWFKVFEESDTIEFTIPKDTPDGEYLFRPEHIGVHGAHAGQPEFYYTCVQVKVTGGRNGTPGPTVKFPGAYKKDDSSFNFSIYGGVKDYPMPGPAVWTGGNSGESTDDVPVESEPIPAATSDVAPAPVVTTEPARPTTAPGSGSGSGGDFDEVCTRTRRRRQRGRKARSAFRESLRKL
;
A
#
# COMPACT_ATOMS: atom_id res chain seq x y z
N MET A 1 -19.98 -56.13 -24.84
CA MET A 1 -19.90 -55.03 -23.85
C MET A 1 -18.75 -54.12 -24.27
N LYS A 2 -19.02 -52.85 -24.58
CA LYS A 2 -17.99 -51.87 -24.97
C LYS A 2 -17.68 -51.02 -23.74
N PHE A 3 -16.48 -51.19 -23.18
CA PHE A 3 -15.98 -50.37 -22.09
C PHE A 3 -15.43 -49.06 -22.68
N CYS A 4 -16.14 -47.95 -22.46
CA CYS A 4 -15.60 -46.62 -22.66
C CYS A 4 -14.75 -46.26 -21.44
N ILE A 5 -13.42 -46.24 -21.61
CA ILE A 5 -12.50 -45.71 -20.61
C ILE A 5 -12.54 -44.18 -20.74
N PHE A 6 -13.20 -43.49 -19.80
CA PHE A 6 -13.02 -42.05 -19.63
C PHE A 6 -11.67 -41.81 -18.93
N ALA A 7 -10.69 -41.30 -19.67
CA ALA A 7 -9.45 -40.81 -19.09
C ALA A 7 -9.75 -39.47 -18.38
N ALA A 8 -9.84 -39.49 -17.05
CA ALA A 8 -9.86 -38.28 -16.25
C ALA A 8 -8.45 -37.66 -16.26
N ALA A 9 -8.26 -36.57 -17.01
CA ALA A 9 -7.03 -35.79 -16.95
C ALA A 9 -6.94 -35.14 -15.56
N ALA A 10 -6.02 -35.63 -14.72
CA ALA A 10 -5.71 -35.00 -13.44
C ALA A 10 -5.02 -33.66 -13.70
N LEU A 11 -5.75 -32.56 -13.51
CA LEU A 11 -5.19 -31.21 -13.44
C LEU A 11 -4.42 -31.10 -12.11
N THR A 12 -3.10 -31.30 -12.16
CA THR A 12 -2.24 -30.97 -11.03
C THR A 12 -2.18 -29.45 -10.88
N PRO A 13 -2.48 -28.89 -9.69
CA PRO A 13 -2.32 -27.46 -9.47
C PRO A 13 -0.83 -27.12 -9.56
N LEU A 14 -0.46 -26.28 -10.51
CA LEU A 14 0.86 -25.65 -10.55
C LEU A 14 0.94 -24.68 -9.36
N ALA A 15 1.56 -25.09 -8.26
CA ALA A 15 1.86 -24.21 -7.15
C ALA A 15 2.99 -23.25 -7.58
N SER A 16 2.63 -22.02 -7.94
CA SER A 16 3.60 -20.94 -8.13
C SER A 16 3.89 -20.31 -6.77
N ALA A 17 5.13 -20.42 -6.31
CA ALA A 17 5.59 -19.72 -5.11
C ALA A 17 5.86 -18.23 -5.35
N HIS A 18 5.87 -17.78 -6.61
CA HIS A 18 6.05 -16.38 -6.99
C HIS A 18 4.73 -15.60 -6.93
N TYR A 19 4.77 -14.34 -6.48
CA TYR A 19 3.57 -13.51 -6.27
C TYR A 19 3.83 -12.00 -6.45
N PHE A 20 2.77 -11.21 -6.41
CA PHE A 20 2.85 -9.76 -6.31
C PHE A 20 1.67 -9.21 -5.51
N PHE A 21 1.87 -8.04 -4.92
CA PHE A 21 0.85 -7.29 -4.19
C PHE A 21 0.08 -6.40 -5.14
N ASP A 22 -1.25 -6.42 -5.06
CA ASP A 22 -2.12 -5.63 -5.94
C ASP A 22 -3.27 -4.93 -5.21
N LYS A 23 -3.42 -5.15 -3.90
CA LYS A 23 -4.47 -4.53 -3.09
C LYS A 23 -3.90 -3.90 -1.85
N LEU A 24 -4.47 -2.77 -1.48
CA LEU A 24 -4.30 -2.12 -0.19
C LEU A 24 -5.42 -2.58 0.75
N ILE A 25 -5.12 -2.64 2.04
CA ILE A 25 -6.09 -2.77 3.12
C ILE A 25 -5.88 -1.57 4.04
N VAL A 26 -6.95 -0.82 4.30
CA VAL A 26 -6.93 0.33 5.23
C VAL A 26 -7.88 0.03 6.38
N ASP A 27 -7.35 -0.07 7.59
CA ASP A 27 -8.14 -0.35 8.81
C ASP A 27 -9.06 -1.58 8.64
N GLY A 28 -8.55 -2.63 8.00
CA GLY A 28 -9.26 -3.88 7.71
C GLY A 28 -10.15 -3.86 6.46
N VAL A 29 -10.28 -2.72 5.77
CA VAL A 29 -11.09 -2.58 4.54
C VAL A 29 -10.22 -2.80 3.31
N GLU A 30 -10.47 -3.88 2.58
CA GLU A 30 -9.78 -4.24 1.34
C GLU A 30 -10.23 -3.36 0.15
N THR A 31 -9.27 -2.85 -0.61
CA THR A 31 -9.52 -2.06 -1.83
C THR A 31 -9.60 -2.95 -3.08
N ARG A 32 -10.00 -2.37 -4.21
CA ARG A 32 -9.94 -3.10 -5.48
C ARG A 32 -8.49 -3.29 -5.93
N SER A 33 -8.28 -4.32 -6.75
CA SER A 33 -6.99 -4.59 -7.38
C SER A 33 -6.51 -3.38 -8.18
N ASN A 34 -5.26 -2.98 -7.95
CA ASN A 34 -4.55 -1.84 -8.53
C ASN A 34 -5.26 -0.49 -8.35
N GLU A 35 -6.17 -0.37 -7.38
CA GLU A 35 -6.86 0.90 -7.11
C GLU A 35 -5.90 1.96 -6.60
N PHE A 36 -5.04 1.59 -5.64
CA PHE A 36 -4.02 2.46 -5.04
C PHE A 36 -2.60 1.91 -5.19
N VAL A 37 -2.48 0.65 -5.62
CA VAL A 37 -1.21 -0.01 -5.91
C VAL A 37 -0.86 0.24 -7.38
N ARG A 38 0.37 0.67 -7.66
CA ARG A 38 0.85 0.80 -9.03
C ARG A 38 0.97 -0.58 -9.67
N SER A 39 0.41 -0.71 -10.86
CA SER A 39 0.71 -1.84 -11.74
C SER A 39 2.13 -1.71 -12.32
N SER A 40 2.66 -2.77 -12.91
CA SER A 40 3.94 -2.82 -13.63
C SER A 40 3.77 -3.29 -15.07
N THR A 41 4.79 -3.10 -15.92
CA THR A 41 4.74 -3.47 -17.35
C THR A 41 5.04 -4.93 -17.67
N PRO A 42 5.87 -5.69 -16.90
CA PRO A 42 6.10 -7.11 -17.22
C PRO A 42 4.81 -7.93 -17.25
N ALA A 43 4.70 -8.87 -18.19
CA ALA A 43 3.56 -9.79 -18.24
C ALA A 43 3.57 -10.73 -17.02
N ALA A 44 4.75 -11.23 -16.66
CA ALA A 44 4.96 -12.11 -15.52
C ALA A 44 5.26 -11.32 -14.23
N LYS A 45 4.32 -10.46 -13.82
CA LYS A 45 4.47 -9.58 -12.63
C LYS A 45 4.76 -10.35 -11.35
N TYR A 46 4.44 -11.63 -11.27
CA TYR A 46 4.75 -12.43 -10.08
C TYR A 46 6.25 -12.70 -9.90
N ASN A 47 7.06 -12.60 -10.96
CA ASN A 47 8.49 -12.87 -10.86
C ASN A 47 9.21 -11.86 -9.94
N PRO A 48 10.16 -12.34 -9.13
CA PRO A 48 10.98 -11.49 -8.28
C PRO A 48 12.05 -10.76 -9.08
N THR A 49 12.53 -9.65 -8.52
CA THR A 49 13.82 -9.06 -8.93
C THR A 49 14.96 -9.81 -8.26
N LYS A 50 16.11 -9.94 -8.93
CA LYS A 50 17.31 -10.64 -8.44
C LYS A 50 18.59 -9.99 -8.96
N TRP A 51 19.73 -10.22 -8.32
CA TRP A 51 21.05 -9.89 -8.90
C TRP A 51 21.57 -10.97 -9.86
N GLU A 52 21.09 -12.19 -9.73
CA GLU A 52 21.47 -13.33 -10.56
C GLU A 52 20.24 -14.01 -11.15
N ASN A 53 20.41 -14.70 -12.28
CA ASN A 53 19.29 -15.27 -13.04
C ASN A 53 18.23 -14.19 -13.35
N ILE A 54 18.73 -13.03 -13.80
CA ILE A 54 17.97 -11.80 -14.03
C ILE A 54 16.81 -12.08 -14.99
N ARG A 55 15.63 -11.56 -14.64
CA ARG A 55 14.42 -11.57 -15.46
C ARG A 55 13.98 -10.14 -15.69
N ASP A 56 13.35 -9.90 -16.84
CA ASP A 56 12.77 -8.61 -17.19
C ASP A 56 13.78 -7.44 -17.07
N ASP A 57 15.09 -7.67 -17.27
CA ASP A 57 16.18 -6.68 -17.11
C ASP A 57 16.16 -5.94 -15.75
N MET A 58 15.70 -6.61 -14.70
CA MET A 58 15.55 -6.04 -13.36
C MET A 58 16.60 -6.55 -12.39
N THR A 59 17.39 -5.65 -11.82
CA THR A 59 18.22 -5.90 -10.63
C THR A 59 17.90 -4.88 -9.53
N PRO A 60 18.35 -5.09 -8.29
CA PRO A 60 18.26 -4.08 -7.24
C PRO A 60 19.01 -2.76 -7.53
N ASP A 61 19.85 -2.72 -8.56
CA ASP A 61 20.75 -1.60 -8.86
C ASP A 61 20.18 -0.63 -9.92
N VAL A 62 19.02 -0.94 -10.50
CA VAL A 62 18.37 -0.07 -11.50
C VAL A 62 17.28 0.81 -10.88
N ASN A 63 16.99 1.96 -11.50
CA ASN A 63 16.00 2.92 -11.01
C ASN A 63 14.60 2.31 -10.78
N ASP A 64 14.20 1.40 -11.66
CA ASP A 64 12.90 0.72 -11.55
C ASP A 64 12.78 -0.19 -10.31
N PHE A 65 13.86 -0.47 -9.58
CA PHE A 65 13.83 -1.23 -8.32
C PHE A 65 13.06 -0.53 -7.19
N ARG A 66 12.77 0.77 -7.35
CA ARG A 66 11.90 1.52 -6.43
C ARG A 66 10.51 0.90 -6.35
N CYS A 67 9.87 0.73 -7.50
CA CYS A 67 8.44 0.44 -7.59
C CYS A 67 8.09 -0.70 -8.55
N LYS A 68 9.11 -1.34 -9.16
CA LYS A 68 9.08 -2.39 -10.20
C LYS A 68 9.10 -1.83 -11.61
N LYS A 69 9.53 -2.68 -12.57
CA LYS A 69 9.69 -2.30 -13.98
C LYS A 69 8.47 -1.59 -14.56
N GLY A 70 8.70 -0.37 -15.04
CA GLY A 70 7.69 0.47 -15.68
C GLY A 70 6.52 0.90 -14.78
N ALA A 71 6.60 0.75 -13.46
CA ALA A 71 5.48 1.08 -12.56
C ALA A 71 5.08 2.57 -12.62
N PHE A 72 6.02 3.46 -12.91
CA PHE A 72 5.73 4.89 -13.05
C PHE A 72 4.77 5.21 -14.20
N THR A 73 4.74 4.40 -15.27
CA THR A 73 3.78 4.58 -16.38
C THR A 73 2.32 4.45 -15.96
N PHE A 74 2.06 3.82 -14.80
CA PHE A 74 0.72 3.66 -14.22
C PHE A 74 0.41 4.71 -13.14
N ALA A 75 1.40 5.50 -12.68
CA ALA A 75 1.25 6.40 -11.54
C ALA A 75 0.08 7.37 -11.66
N SER A 76 -0.07 8.01 -12.83
CA SER A 76 -1.15 8.97 -13.07
C SER A 76 -2.55 8.33 -13.07
N GLN A 77 -2.64 7.05 -13.40
CA GLN A 77 -3.88 6.26 -13.47
C GLN A 77 -4.23 5.62 -12.12
N THR A 78 -3.22 5.29 -11.31
CA THR A 78 -3.40 4.77 -9.95
C THR A 78 -3.99 5.86 -9.05
N GLY A 79 -5.00 5.52 -8.24
CA GLY A 79 -5.59 6.44 -7.26
C GLY A 79 -4.61 6.77 -6.14
N THR A 80 -4.95 7.73 -5.27
CA THR A 80 -4.20 8.01 -4.04
C THR A 80 -5.15 7.81 -2.86
N ALA A 81 -4.84 6.87 -1.96
CA ALA A 81 -5.71 6.58 -0.82
C ALA A 81 -5.50 7.64 0.27
N GLU A 82 -6.55 8.33 0.68
CA GLU A 82 -6.48 9.20 1.86
C GLU A 82 -6.53 8.35 3.13
N VAL A 83 -5.51 8.50 3.98
CA VAL A 83 -5.32 7.72 5.21
C VAL A 83 -4.93 8.68 6.35
N LYS A 84 -5.28 8.31 7.58
CA LYS A 84 -4.83 9.09 8.75
C LYS A 84 -3.51 8.56 9.25
N ALA A 85 -2.65 9.43 9.76
CA ALA A 85 -1.53 8.97 10.58
C ALA A 85 -2.10 8.17 11.77
N GLY A 86 -1.50 7.00 12.06
CA GLY A 86 -2.04 6.03 13.01
C GLY A 86 -3.02 5.01 12.43
N SER A 87 -3.44 5.11 11.16
CA SER A 87 -4.19 4.03 10.51
C SER A 87 -3.32 2.78 10.33
N LYS A 88 -3.95 1.62 10.40
CA LYS A 88 -3.35 0.33 10.10
C LYS A 88 -3.46 0.05 8.60
N LEU A 89 -2.33 -0.19 7.95
CA LEU A 89 -2.26 -0.55 6.54
C LEU A 89 -1.70 -1.95 6.36
N ALA A 90 -2.22 -2.67 5.38
CA ALA A 90 -1.65 -3.94 4.92
C ALA A 90 -1.74 -4.06 3.40
N VAL A 91 -1.03 -5.02 2.83
CA VAL A 91 -1.18 -5.38 1.41
C VAL A 91 -1.55 -6.83 1.22
N LYS A 92 -2.28 -7.10 0.14
CA LYS A 92 -2.72 -8.45 -0.21
C LYS A 92 -2.22 -8.85 -1.59
N LEU A 93 -1.89 -10.12 -1.71
CA LEU A 93 -1.46 -10.74 -2.95
C LEU A 93 -2.67 -10.99 -3.85
N VAL A 94 -2.42 -11.00 -5.16
CA VAL A 94 -3.44 -11.32 -6.17
C VAL A 94 -4.04 -12.71 -5.92
N VAL A 95 -5.30 -12.90 -6.33
CA VAL A 95 -6.08 -14.16 -6.20
C VAL A 95 -6.12 -14.80 -4.80
N GLY A 96 -5.82 -14.04 -3.73
CA GLY A 96 -5.81 -14.59 -2.37
C GLY A 96 -4.63 -15.52 -2.11
N ALA A 97 -3.54 -15.37 -2.88
CA ALA A 97 -2.29 -16.04 -2.60
C ALA A 97 -1.72 -15.63 -1.23
N THR A 98 -0.79 -16.41 -0.73
CA THR A 98 -0.03 -16.15 0.51
C THR A 98 1.46 -16.06 0.19
N MET A 99 2.23 -15.40 1.04
CA MET A 99 3.69 -15.39 0.89
C MET A 99 4.21 -16.81 1.16
N GLN A 100 4.85 -17.41 0.15
CA GLN A 100 5.31 -18.82 0.17
C GLN A 100 6.83 -18.96 0.32
N HIS A 101 7.57 -17.86 0.33
CA HIS A 101 9.02 -17.87 0.54
C HIS A 101 9.33 -17.44 1.96
N PRO A 102 10.32 -18.04 2.64
CA PRO A 102 10.79 -17.54 3.91
C PRO A 102 11.59 -16.25 3.71
N GLY A 103 11.45 -15.31 4.64
CA GLY A 103 12.29 -14.11 4.71
C GLY A 103 11.50 -12.90 5.15
N PRO A 104 12.15 -11.75 5.33
CA PRO A 104 11.53 -10.60 5.95
C PRO A 104 10.57 -9.86 5.02
N ALA A 105 9.53 -9.33 5.64
CA ALA A 105 8.68 -8.25 5.16
C ALA A 105 9.21 -6.91 5.66
N LEU A 106 9.28 -5.90 4.78
CA LEU A 106 9.68 -4.54 5.10
C LEU A 106 8.69 -3.55 4.48
N VAL A 107 8.51 -2.39 5.13
CA VAL A 107 7.80 -1.26 4.52
C VAL A 107 8.65 -0.01 4.61
N TYR A 108 8.80 0.64 3.46
CA TYR A 108 9.39 1.96 3.35
C TYR A 108 8.34 2.98 2.94
N MET A 109 8.51 4.22 3.39
CA MET A 109 7.72 5.37 2.95
C MET A 109 8.65 6.44 2.37
N SER A 110 8.18 7.13 1.35
CA SER A 110 8.87 8.27 0.75
C SER A 110 7.88 9.37 0.40
N LYS A 111 8.13 10.58 0.91
CA LYS A 111 7.27 11.73 0.69
C LYS A 111 7.43 12.23 -0.73
N ALA A 112 6.32 12.38 -1.44
CA ALA A 112 6.31 13.01 -2.76
C ALA A 112 6.63 14.51 -2.62
N PRO A 113 7.48 15.08 -3.50
CA PRO A 113 7.69 16.52 -3.53
C PRO A 113 6.41 17.31 -3.84
N THR A 114 5.49 16.71 -4.60
CA THR A 114 4.18 17.27 -4.92
C THR A 114 3.07 16.23 -4.71
N THR A 115 2.78 15.40 -5.71
CA THR A 115 1.78 14.34 -5.66
C THR A 115 2.42 12.98 -5.90
N ALA A 116 1.86 11.93 -5.31
CA ALA A 116 2.29 10.56 -5.55
C ALA A 116 2.10 10.18 -7.03
N LYS A 117 1.10 10.73 -7.72
CA LYS A 117 0.87 10.49 -9.16
C LYS A 117 2.00 11.00 -10.07
N ALA A 118 2.73 12.03 -9.64
CA ALA A 118 3.83 12.63 -10.40
C ALA A 118 5.22 12.23 -9.88
N TYR A 119 5.28 11.41 -8.83
CA TYR A 119 6.52 11.09 -8.13
C TYR A 119 7.07 9.71 -8.53
N GLU A 120 8.32 9.66 -9.01
CA GLU A 120 8.97 8.40 -9.38
C GLU A 120 9.44 7.59 -8.17
N GLY A 121 9.62 8.24 -7.01
CA GLY A 121 10.27 7.63 -5.84
C GLY A 121 11.78 7.89 -5.77
N ASP A 122 12.27 8.95 -6.41
CA ASP A 122 13.68 9.36 -6.47
C ASP A 122 14.22 10.08 -5.24
N GLY A 123 13.36 10.41 -4.30
CA GLY A 123 13.72 11.01 -3.02
C GLY A 123 14.14 9.98 -1.96
N GLU A 124 14.11 10.46 -0.72
CA GLU A 124 14.51 9.72 0.47
C GLU A 124 13.42 8.73 0.91
N TRP A 125 13.82 7.53 1.29
CA TRP A 125 12.96 6.48 1.83
C TRP A 125 13.34 6.20 3.28
N PHE A 126 12.37 6.23 4.18
CA PHE A 126 12.53 5.80 5.57
C PHE A 126 11.76 4.51 5.80
N LYS A 127 12.31 3.61 6.61
CA LYS A 127 11.66 2.35 6.97
C LYS A 127 10.66 2.60 8.09
N VAL A 128 9.45 2.04 8.02
CA VAL A 128 8.41 2.17 9.05
C VAL A 128 7.97 0.83 9.64
N PHE A 129 8.42 -0.26 9.05
CA PHE A 129 8.07 -1.60 9.48
C PHE A 129 9.09 -2.63 9.01
N GLU A 130 9.31 -3.62 9.86
CA GLU A 130 9.99 -4.86 9.49
C GLU A 130 9.54 -6.03 10.38
N GLU A 131 9.24 -7.18 9.77
CA GLU A 131 8.83 -8.43 10.44
C GLU A 131 9.05 -9.63 9.51
N SER A 132 8.84 -10.87 9.95
CA SER A 132 9.11 -12.06 9.14
C SER A 132 7.94 -12.54 8.27
N ASP A 133 6.68 -12.36 8.66
CA ASP A 133 5.62 -13.22 8.10
C ASP A 133 4.52 -12.47 7.33
N THR A 134 4.32 -11.19 7.62
CA THR A 134 3.23 -10.40 7.01
C THR A 134 3.63 -8.95 6.77
N ILE A 135 2.90 -8.28 5.89
CA ILE A 135 3.03 -6.83 5.67
C ILE A 135 1.76 -6.17 6.21
N GLU A 136 1.76 -5.92 7.52
CA GLU A 136 0.75 -5.14 8.22
C GLU A 136 1.45 -4.19 9.19
N PHE A 137 1.21 -2.89 9.06
CA PHE A 137 1.88 -1.88 9.87
C PHE A 137 0.94 -0.73 10.22
N THR A 138 1.31 0.04 11.24
CA THR A 138 0.62 1.28 11.59
C THR A 138 1.44 2.46 11.11
N ILE A 139 0.82 3.41 10.41
CA ILE A 139 1.50 4.64 10.01
C ILE A 139 1.90 5.39 11.29
N PRO A 140 3.19 5.74 11.51
CA PRO A 140 3.59 6.51 12.68
C PRO A 140 2.77 7.79 12.81
N LYS A 141 2.28 8.10 14.02
CA LYS A 141 1.44 9.30 14.27
C LYS A 141 2.17 10.61 13.96
N ASP A 142 3.49 10.59 13.98
CA ASP A 142 4.34 11.74 13.66
C ASP A 142 4.66 11.88 12.17
N THR A 143 4.12 11.02 11.31
CA THR A 143 4.32 11.12 9.86
C THR A 143 3.77 12.46 9.39
N PRO A 144 4.56 13.34 8.77
CA PRO A 144 4.05 14.60 8.27
C PRO A 144 2.93 14.41 7.25
N ASP A 145 2.01 15.36 7.19
CA ASP A 145 0.97 15.35 6.16
C ASP A 145 1.57 15.50 4.76
N GLY A 146 0.97 14.82 3.79
CA GLY A 146 1.38 14.88 2.39
C GLY A 146 1.06 13.61 1.61
N GLU A 147 1.41 13.61 0.33
CA GLU A 147 1.35 12.40 -0.49
C GLU A 147 2.66 11.62 -0.39
N TYR A 148 2.56 10.30 -0.31
CA TYR A 148 3.67 9.38 -0.16
C TYR A 148 3.54 8.23 -1.15
N LEU A 149 4.69 7.68 -1.53
CA LEU A 149 4.76 6.29 -1.94
C LEU A 149 5.11 5.47 -0.70
N PHE A 150 4.34 4.42 -0.43
CA PHE A 150 4.79 3.37 0.45
C PHE A 150 5.16 2.13 -0.38
N ARG A 151 6.30 1.51 -0.06
CA ARG A 151 6.90 0.38 -0.75
C ARG A 151 6.87 -0.83 0.18
N PRO A 152 5.83 -1.68 0.09
CA PRO A 152 5.84 -2.98 0.74
C PRO A 152 6.81 -3.88 -0.02
N GLU A 153 7.65 -4.59 0.71
CA GLU A 153 8.63 -5.52 0.17
C GLU A 153 8.63 -6.79 1.00
N HIS A 154 8.71 -7.93 0.30
CA HIS A 154 9.10 -9.18 0.89
C HIS A 154 10.38 -9.69 0.20
N ILE A 155 11.32 -10.20 0.99
CA ILE A 155 12.62 -10.69 0.50
C ILE A 155 12.67 -12.18 0.76
N GLY A 156 12.52 -12.99 -0.29
CA GLY A 156 12.70 -14.44 -0.21
C GLY A 156 14.18 -14.79 -0.07
N VAL A 157 14.54 -15.44 1.05
CA VAL A 157 15.94 -15.75 1.41
C VAL A 157 16.32 -17.22 1.21
N HIS A 158 15.43 -18.05 0.66
CA HIS A 158 15.71 -19.47 0.37
C HIS A 158 16.92 -19.67 -0.55
N GLY A 159 17.20 -18.71 -1.43
CA GLY A 159 18.37 -18.68 -2.33
C GLY A 159 19.51 -17.77 -1.89
N ALA A 160 19.38 -17.05 -0.76
CA ALA A 160 20.36 -16.03 -0.36
C ALA A 160 21.75 -16.62 -0.09
N HIS A 161 21.85 -17.83 0.44
CA HIS A 161 23.12 -18.53 0.66
C HIS A 161 23.94 -18.77 -0.62
N ALA A 162 23.31 -18.66 -1.80
CA ALA A 162 23.94 -18.76 -3.11
C ALA A 162 23.99 -17.40 -3.85
N GLY A 163 23.77 -16.28 -3.15
CA GLY A 163 23.73 -14.94 -3.74
C GLY A 163 22.47 -14.67 -4.56
N GLN A 164 21.39 -15.43 -4.34
CA GLN A 164 20.14 -15.36 -5.12
C GLN A 164 18.90 -15.05 -4.26
N PRO A 165 18.91 -13.98 -3.43
CA PRO A 165 17.69 -13.52 -2.78
C PRO A 165 16.66 -13.05 -3.83
N GLU A 166 15.38 -13.08 -3.44
CA GLU A 166 14.26 -12.76 -4.31
C GLU A 166 13.46 -11.59 -3.76
N PHE A 167 13.40 -10.48 -4.51
CA PHE A 167 12.70 -9.27 -4.06
C PHE A 167 11.31 -9.17 -4.69
N TYR A 168 10.29 -9.11 -3.83
CA TYR A 168 8.88 -8.92 -4.19
C TYR A 168 8.39 -7.60 -3.62
N TYR A 169 8.17 -6.62 -4.48
CA TYR A 169 7.80 -5.28 -4.05
C TYR A 169 6.88 -4.60 -5.08
N THR A 170 6.24 -3.54 -4.64
CA THR A 170 5.44 -2.62 -5.46
C THR A 170 5.45 -1.24 -4.78
N CYS A 171 4.78 -0.25 -5.38
CA CYS A 171 4.52 1.03 -4.73
C CYS A 171 3.03 1.29 -4.65
N VAL A 172 2.61 1.86 -3.53
CA VAL A 172 1.23 2.24 -3.26
C VAL A 172 1.17 3.72 -2.96
N GLN A 173 0.15 4.39 -3.51
CA GLN A 173 -0.01 5.83 -3.40
C GLN A 173 -0.97 6.16 -2.26
N VAL A 174 -0.48 6.90 -1.28
CA VAL A 174 -1.29 7.35 -0.13
C VAL A 174 -1.14 8.84 0.10
N LYS A 175 -2.16 9.45 0.68
CA LYS A 175 -2.16 10.80 1.20
C LYS A 175 -2.37 10.71 2.70
N VAL A 176 -1.31 10.95 3.46
CA VAL A 176 -1.34 10.97 4.92
C VAL A 176 -1.93 12.30 5.39
N THR A 177 -2.86 12.23 6.33
CA THR A 177 -3.54 13.37 6.96
C THR A 177 -3.55 13.22 8.47
N GLY A 178 -3.64 14.34 9.19
CA GLY A 178 -3.74 14.33 10.66
C GLY A 178 -2.49 13.82 11.36
N GLY A 179 -1.34 13.86 10.68
CA GLY A 179 -0.04 13.61 11.24
C GLY A 179 0.54 14.80 12.00
N ARG A 180 1.62 14.55 12.74
CA ARG A 180 2.39 15.60 13.44
C ARG A 180 3.65 15.96 12.65
N ASN A 181 4.43 16.93 13.15
CA ASN A 181 5.63 17.45 12.47
C ASN A 181 6.89 16.63 12.78
N GLY A 182 6.82 15.30 12.71
CA GLY A 182 7.99 14.45 12.88
C GLY A 182 9.01 14.64 11.76
N THR A 183 10.24 14.18 12.00
CA THR A 183 11.30 14.15 10.97
C THR A 183 11.68 12.70 10.72
N PRO A 184 11.14 12.06 9.65
CA PRO A 184 11.43 10.67 9.36
C PRO A 184 12.91 10.43 9.07
N GLY A 185 13.48 9.42 9.71
CA GLY A 185 14.86 9.00 9.47
C GLY A 185 15.28 7.87 10.41
N PRO A 186 16.41 7.20 10.15
CA PRO A 186 17.34 7.42 9.03
C PRO A 186 16.74 7.12 7.65
N THR A 187 17.31 7.71 6.58
CA THR A 187 16.82 7.53 5.21
C THR A 187 17.82 6.84 4.29
N VAL A 188 17.32 6.26 3.21
CA VAL A 188 18.08 5.64 2.11
C VAL A 188 17.46 5.96 0.75
N LYS A 189 18.14 5.61 -0.33
CA LYS A 189 17.60 5.65 -1.70
C LYS A 189 17.54 4.27 -2.31
N PHE A 190 16.53 4.04 -3.15
CA PHE A 190 16.49 2.90 -4.05
C PHE A 190 16.72 3.40 -5.48
N PRO A 191 17.63 2.82 -6.28
CA PRO A 191 18.70 1.90 -5.87
C PRO A 191 19.72 2.58 -4.92
N GLY A 192 20.54 1.77 -4.25
CA GLY A 192 21.61 2.20 -3.34
C GLY A 192 21.46 1.72 -1.89
N ALA A 193 20.25 1.48 -1.42
CA ALA A 193 19.96 0.96 -0.08
C ALA A 193 20.47 -0.47 0.13
N TYR A 194 20.51 -1.27 -0.94
CA TYR A 194 20.90 -2.67 -0.93
C TYR A 194 22.12 -2.88 -1.82
N LYS A 195 23.04 -3.72 -1.37
CA LYS A 195 24.23 -4.14 -2.12
C LYS A 195 24.28 -5.65 -2.19
N LYS A 196 24.76 -6.18 -3.31
CA LYS A 196 24.82 -7.64 -3.54
C LYS A 196 25.57 -8.39 -2.43
N ASP A 197 26.56 -7.76 -1.80
CA ASP A 197 27.40 -8.32 -0.75
C ASP A 197 26.91 -8.06 0.69
N ASP A 198 25.77 -7.39 0.90
CA ASP A 198 25.23 -7.24 2.25
C ASP A 198 24.93 -8.63 2.86
N SER A 199 25.14 -8.75 4.17
CA SER A 199 24.94 -10.01 4.90
C SER A 199 23.50 -10.52 4.80
N SER A 200 22.52 -9.63 4.71
CA SER A 200 21.10 -9.93 4.48
C SER A 200 20.87 -10.76 3.22
N PHE A 201 21.67 -10.53 2.18
CA PHE A 201 21.50 -11.11 0.86
C PHE A 201 22.41 -12.31 0.60
N ASN A 202 23.32 -12.59 1.52
CA ASN A 202 24.22 -13.74 1.54
C ASN A 202 23.98 -14.64 2.77
N PHE A 203 22.79 -14.53 3.36
CA PHE A 203 22.38 -15.26 4.56
C PHE A 203 21.98 -16.72 4.25
N SER A 204 22.19 -17.64 5.20
CA SER A 204 21.69 -19.02 5.11
C SER A 204 20.69 -19.32 6.20
N ILE A 205 19.45 -19.61 5.80
CA ILE A 205 18.40 -20.20 6.65
C ILE A 205 18.65 -21.69 6.94
N TYR A 206 19.58 -22.33 6.23
CA TYR A 206 19.88 -23.75 6.40
C TYR A 206 20.98 -23.94 7.43
N GLY A 207 20.84 -24.99 8.26
CA GLY A 207 21.85 -25.38 9.23
C GLY A 207 21.71 -24.77 10.64
N GLY A 208 20.50 -24.30 11.01
CA GLY A 208 20.18 -23.85 12.37
C GLY A 208 19.42 -22.52 12.39
N VAL A 209 18.91 -22.16 13.57
CA VAL A 209 18.28 -20.85 13.81
C VAL A 209 19.39 -19.80 13.94
N LYS A 210 19.30 -18.73 13.15
CA LYS A 210 20.20 -17.58 13.20
C LYS A 210 19.37 -16.31 13.09
N ASP A 211 19.79 -15.27 13.79
CA ASP A 211 19.19 -13.95 13.62
C ASP A 211 19.47 -13.44 12.20
N TYR A 212 18.41 -13.05 11.51
CA TYR A 212 18.53 -12.52 10.17
C TYR A 212 18.98 -11.06 10.24
N PRO A 213 20.07 -10.67 9.56
CA PRO A 213 20.50 -9.28 9.53
C PRO A 213 19.52 -8.47 8.66
N MET A 214 18.68 -7.64 9.27
CA MET A 214 17.67 -6.86 8.52
C MET A 214 18.37 -5.81 7.63
N PRO A 215 18.04 -5.74 6.32
CA PRO A 215 18.67 -4.80 5.41
C PRO A 215 18.08 -3.39 5.55
N GLY A 216 18.84 -2.37 5.15
CA GLY A 216 18.39 -0.98 5.16
C GLY A 216 18.49 -0.30 6.54
N PRO A 217 17.93 0.91 6.70
CA PRO A 217 18.04 1.69 7.92
C PRO A 217 17.17 1.11 9.05
N ALA A 218 17.36 1.62 10.26
CA ALA A 218 16.46 1.33 11.38
C ALA A 218 15.01 1.76 11.09
N VAL A 219 14.04 1.10 11.73
CA VAL A 219 12.63 1.48 11.66
C VAL A 219 12.41 2.82 12.37
N TRP A 220 11.78 3.76 11.67
CA TRP A 220 11.31 5.01 12.25
C TRP A 220 9.89 4.83 12.82
N THR A 221 9.77 4.98 14.13
CA THR A 221 8.50 4.79 14.88
C THR A 221 7.79 6.11 15.21
N GLY A 222 8.39 7.26 14.88
CA GLY A 222 7.88 8.60 15.18
C GLY A 222 8.97 9.54 15.69
N GLY A 223 8.60 10.76 16.06
CA GLY A 223 9.51 11.78 16.59
C GLY A 223 10.46 12.42 15.57
N ASN A 224 11.48 13.09 16.09
CA ASN A 224 12.49 13.78 15.30
C ASN A 224 13.72 12.89 15.17
N SER A 225 14.17 12.61 13.94
CA SER A 225 15.39 11.86 13.69
C SER A 225 16.59 12.53 14.36
N GLY A 226 17.16 11.90 15.40
CA GLY A 226 18.26 12.43 16.20
C GLY A 226 18.08 12.29 17.71
N GLU A 227 16.87 11.96 18.18
CA GLU A 227 16.60 11.68 19.59
C GLU A 227 16.43 10.17 19.78
N SER A 228 17.52 9.49 20.13
CA SER A 228 17.44 8.15 20.71
C SER A 228 16.66 8.28 22.02
N THR A 229 15.39 7.89 22.00
CA THR A 229 14.67 7.58 23.23
C THR A 229 15.07 6.16 23.61
N ASP A 230 16.24 6.04 24.23
CA ASP A 230 16.47 4.90 25.12
C ASP A 230 15.36 4.98 26.18
N ASP A 231 14.45 4.00 26.15
CA ASP A 231 13.42 3.79 27.18
C ASP A 231 14.11 3.60 28.53
N VAL A 232 14.31 4.70 29.26
CA VAL A 232 14.57 4.65 30.70
C VAL A 232 13.20 4.48 31.37
N PRO A 233 12.98 3.41 32.16
CA PRO A 233 11.75 3.28 32.93
C PRO A 233 11.69 4.44 33.92
N VAL A 234 10.72 5.34 33.73
CA VAL A 234 10.42 6.36 34.74
C VAL A 234 9.74 5.64 35.90
N GLU A 235 10.53 5.37 36.93
CA GLU A 235 10.05 5.03 38.24
C GLU A 235 9.10 6.14 38.71
N SER A 236 7.87 5.74 39.04
CA SER A 236 6.80 6.66 39.38
C SER A 236 6.96 7.12 40.83
N GLU A 237 7.55 8.30 41.00
CA GLU A 237 7.41 9.00 42.29
C GLU A 237 5.96 9.52 42.46
N PRO A 238 5.39 9.42 43.67
CA PRO A 238 4.01 9.79 43.91
C PRO A 238 3.82 11.31 43.92
N ILE A 239 2.82 11.76 43.17
CA ILE A 239 2.35 13.15 43.11
C ILE A 239 1.80 13.57 44.50
N PRO A 240 2.25 14.68 45.10
CA PRO A 240 1.59 15.23 46.28
C PRO A 240 0.25 15.88 45.90
N ALA A 241 -0.77 15.59 46.71
CA ALA A 241 -2.16 16.01 46.51
C ALA A 241 -2.32 17.53 46.33
N ALA A 242 -3.05 17.91 45.28
CA ALA A 242 -3.47 19.29 45.03
C ALA A 242 -4.58 19.69 46.02
N THR A 243 -4.37 20.79 46.75
CA THR A 243 -5.42 21.51 47.48
C THR A 243 -6.21 22.39 46.52
N SER A 244 -7.52 22.17 46.44
CA SER A 244 -8.48 23.02 45.74
C SER A 244 -8.63 24.37 46.42
N ASP A 245 -8.47 25.46 45.67
CA ASP A 245 -9.17 26.72 45.90
C ASP A 245 -9.06 27.62 44.66
N VAL A 246 -10.06 27.58 43.77
CA VAL A 246 -10.33 28.66 42.82
C VAL A 246 -11.85 28.83 42.67
N ALA A 247 -12.33 30.02 43.00
CA ALA A 247 -13.71 30.47 42.92
C ALA A 247 -14.22 30.61 41.46
N PRO A 248 -15.54 30.50 41.21
CA PRO A 248 -16.10 30.61 39.87
C PRO A 248 -16.19 32.07 39.38
N ALA A 249 -15.77 32.31 38.14
CA ALA A 249 -15.97 33.56 37.42
C ALA A 249 -17.42 33.65 36.83
N PRO A 250 -17.98 34.85 36.64
CA PRO A 250 -19.39 35.02 36.31
C PRO A 250 -19.71 34.70 34.85
N VAL A 251 -20.88 34.06 34.66
CA VAL A 251 -21.49 33.73 33.37
C VAL A 251 -22.06 35.01 32.74
N VAL A 252 -21.60 35.35 31.54
CA VAL A 252 -22.19 36.40 30.71
C VAL A 252 -23.19 35.76 29.76
N THR A 253 -24.47 36.07 29.98
CA THR A 253 -25.61 35.67 29.15
C THR A 253 -25.75 36.67 28.00
N THR A 254 -25.69 36.21 26.75
CA THR A 254 -26.07 37.01 25.58
C THR A 254 -27.36 36.46 24.95
N GLU A 255 -28.28 37.39 24.71
CA GLU A 255 -29.66 37.22 24.26
C GLU A 255 -29.76 36.89 22.75
N PRO A 256 -30.78 36.13 22.29
CA PRO A 256 -30.92 35.79 20.88
C PRO A 256 -31.56 36.91 20.07
N ALA A 257 -30.98 37.23 18.91
CA ALA A 257 -31.53 38.18 17.96
C ALA A 257 -32.76 37.64 17.20
N ARG A 258 -33.76 38.51 17.03
CA ARG A 258 -35.06 38.33 16.37
C ARG A 258 -34.94 38.22 14.83
N PRO A 259 -35.82 37.48 14.13
CA PRO A 259 -35.76 37.36 12.67
C PRO A 259 -36.46 38.52 11.96
N THR A 260 -35.84 39.01 10.88
CA THR A 260 -36.43 40.01 9.97
C THR A 260 -36.82 39.35 8.65
N THR A 261 -38.01 39.71 8.17
CA THR A 261 -38.74 39.25 6.98
C THR A 261 -38.07 39.58 5.64
N ALA A 262 -38.36 38.74 4.65
CA ALA A 262 -38.01 38.85 3.23
C ALA A 262 -38.69 40.01 2.49
N PRO A 263 -38.23 40.29 1.25
CA PRO A 263 -39.17 40.31 0.13
C PRO A 263 -38.68 39.59 -1.15
N GLY A 264 -39.60 38.85 -1.78
CA GLY A 264 -40.01 39.08 -3.18
C GLY A 264 -39.14 38.59 -4.35
N SER A 265 -39.44 37.37 -4.81
CA SER A 265 -39.71 36.95 -6.21
C SER A 265 -38.94 37.55 -7.41
N GLY A 266 -38.33 36.65 -8.21
CA GLY A 266 -37.94 36.90 -9.60
C GLY A 266 -37.64 35.62 -10.40
N SER A 267 -38.67 35.10 -11.08
CA SER A 267 -38.70 34.33 -12.35
C SER A 267 -37.40 33.69 -12.91
N GLY A 268 -37.39 32.36 -13.10
CA GLY A 268 -36.43 31.65 -13.96
C GLY A 268 -36.90 30.24 -14.35
N SER A 269 -37.01 29.99 -15.65
CA SER A 269 -37.65 28.87 -16.37
C SER A 269 -37.34 27.44 -15.89
N GLY A 270 -38.38 26.61 -15.88
CA GLY A 270 -38.28 25.15 -15.81
C GLY A 270 -37.68 24.52 -17.06
N GLY A 271 -36.88 23.49 -16.86
CA GLY A 271 -36.26 22.67 -17.89
C GLY A 271 -35.91 21.28 -17.35
N ASP A 272 -36.72 20.32 -17.77
CA ASP A 272 -36.34 18.97 -18.17
C ASP A 272 -35.89 17.93 -17.11
N PHE A 273 -36.88 17.29 -16.50
CA PHE A 273 -36.74 16.00 -15.79
C PHE A 273 -37.03 14.78 -16.71
N ASP A 274 -37.32 14.97 -18.01
CA ASP A 274 -37.74 13.91 -18.94
C ASP A 274 -36.59 13.32 -19.78
N GLU A 275 -35.47 14.04 -19.96
CA GLU A 275 -34.31 13.53 -20.72
C GLU A 275 -33.53 12.40 -20.00
N VAL A 276 -33.53 12.39 -18.66
CA VAL A 276 -32.76 11.40 -17.88
C VAL A 276 -33.42 10.01 -17.90
N CYS A 277 -34.76 9.95 -18.00
CA CYS A 277 -35.50 8.70 -17.97
C CYS A 277 -35.45 7.94 -19.31
N THR A 278 -35.34 8.66 -20.44
CA THR A 278 -35.24 8.07 -21.79
C THR A 278 -33.85 7.54 -22.13
N ARG A 279 -32.76 8.18 -21.65
CA ARG A 279 -31.38 7.67 -21.83
C ARG A 279 -31.15 6.31 -21.15
N THR A 280 -31.77 6.09 -19.99
CA THR A 280 -31.61 4.85 -19.22
C THR A 280 -32.31 3.65 -19.88
N ARG A 281 -33.44 3.87 -20.56
CA ARG A 281 -34.15 2.81 -21.32
C ARG A 281 -33.40 2.38 -22.58
N ARG A 282 -32.77 3.30 -23.32
CA ARG A 282 -31.98 2.97 -24.53
C ARG A 282 -30.72 2.15 -24.21
N ARG A 283 -30.09 2.35 -23.05
CA ARG A 283 -28.90 1.57 -22.62
C ARG A 283 -29.26 0.12 -22.25
N ARG A 284 -30.40 -0.10 -21.58
CA ARG A 284 -30.91 -1.45 -21.26
C ARG A 284 -31.30 -2.27 -22.50
N GLN A 285 -31.84 -1.63 -23.53
CA GLN A 285 -32.26 -2.33 -24.75
C GLN A 285 -31.07 -2.76 -25.63
N ARG A 286 -29.99 -1.95 -25.69
CA ARG A 286 -28.73 -2.31 -26.37
C ARG A 286 -28.00 -3.48 -25.68
N GLY A 287 -27.99 -3.52 -24.34
CA GLY A 287 -27.39 -4.62 -23.58
C GLY A 287 -28.08 -5.99 -23.78
N ARG A 288 -29.40 -6.00 -24.00
CA ARG A 288 -30.16 -7.24 -24.28
C ARG A 288 -29.89 -7.80 -25.67
N LYS A 289 -29.73 -6.95 -26.69
CA LYS A 289 -29.38 -7.40 -28.06
C LYS A 289 -27.95 -7.97 -28.15
N ALA A 290 -26.98 -7.37 -27.46
CA ALA A 290 -25.59 -7.86 -27.44
C ALA A 290 -25.46 -9.25 -26.77
N ARG A 291 -26.22 -9.50 -25.70
CA ARG A 291 -26.23 -10.81 -25.01
C ARG A 291 -26.91 -11.92 -25.83
N SER A 292 -27.85 -11.57 -26.71
CA SER A 292 -28.49 -12.53 -27.63
C SER A 292 -27.54 -12.98 -28.72
N ALA A 293 -26.81 -12.05 -29.35
CA ALA A 293 -25.85 -12.36 -30.41
C ALA A 293 -24.67 -13.22 -29.91
N PHE A 294 -24.20 -12.98 -28.67
CA PHE A 294 -23.14 -13.80 -28.07
C PHE A 294 -23.59 -15.24 -27.78
N ARG A 295 -24.84 -15.44 -27.33
CA ARG A 295 -25.39 -16.79 -27.10
C ARG A 295 -25.61 -17.58 -28.39
N GLU A 296 -25.85 -16.91 -29.51
CA GLU A 296 -26.05 -17.55 -30.80
C GLU A 296 -24.72 -17.98 -31.46
N SER A 297 -23.64 -17.23 -31.21
CA SER A 297 -22.29 -17.59 -31.64
C SER A 297 -21.72 -18.81 -30.91
N LEU A 298 -22.14 -19.06 -29.67
CA LEU A 298 -21.71 -20.21 -28.86
C LEU A 298 -22.44 -21.51 -29.18
N ARG A 299 -23.50 -21.47 -30.01
CA ARG A 299 -24.24 -22.67 -30.47
C ARG A 299 -23.76 -23.21 -31.81
N LYS A 300 -22.78 -22.55 -32.44
CA LYS A 300 -22.19 -22.94 -33.73
C LYS A 300 -20.73 -23.41 -33.60
N LEU A 301 -20.28 -23.70 -32.38
CA LEU A 301 -19.04 -24.39 -32.06
C LEU A 301 -19.37 -25.73 -31.42
#